data_AF-A0A1E4IMA0-F1
#
_entry.id   AF-A0A1E4IMA0-F1
#
_cell.length_a   1.000
_cell.length_b   1.000
_cell.length_c   1.000
_cell.angle_alpha   90.00
_cell.angle_beta   90.00
_cell.angle_gamma   90.00
#
_symmetry.space_group_name_H-M   'P 1'
#
loop_
_entity.id
_entity.type
_entity.pdbx_description
1 polymer ?
#
loop_
_entity_poly.entity_id
_entity_poly.type
_entity_poly.pdbx_seq_one_letter_code
_entity_poly.pdbx_strand_id
1 'polypeptide(L)'
;MFGILRTALALLVVAGHLGPVERIGPYAVFGFYALSGYLMTAILRERYGYNAAGIGRYAANRVLRIFPIYWVALALSVVLLWLVGESAARAYHESMGLRLPATEVWRNLLLVLSIDTGTRWVPPAWALSVEIFYYAAIGLGLSRHAPVCALWLGASIAYTAYLNLDGASFSYRYFTVPAASLPFAMGAMLHHLRGWRAYPRRLVESRALLLLLALAFVANGGPPRSSGAHPLRAGSSISA
;
A
#
# COMPACT_ATOMS: atom_id res chain seq x y z
N MET A 1 8.57 17.25 10.76
CA MET A 1 8.03 16.28 11.75
C MET A 1 7.64 14.92 11.16
N PHE A 2 7.02 14.82 9.97
CA PHE A 2 6.67 13.52 9.37
C PHE A 2 7.84 12.62 8.93
N GLY A 3 9.08 13.11 8.97
CA GLY A 3 10.27 12.31 8.64
C GLY A 3 10.50 11.17 9.64
N ILE A 4 10.45 11.48 10.94
CA ILE A 4 10.64 10.49 12.03
C ILE A 4 9.59 9.37 11.93
N LEU A 5 8.32 9.72 11.71
CA LEU A 5 7.26 8.73 11.54
C LEU A 5 7.52 7.82 10.34
N ARG A 6 7.97 8.37 9.20
CA ARG A 6 8.32 7.55 8.02
C ARG A 6 9.48 6.63 8.30
N THR A 7 10.51 7.11 8.99
CA THR A 7 11.66 6.28 9.39
C THR A 7 11.21 5.16 10.33
N ALA A 8 10.38 5.46 11.32
CA ALA A 8 9.83 4.44 12.22
C ALA A 8 9.03 3.38 11.45
N LEU A 9 8.13 3.79 10.55
CA LEU A 9 7.38 2.86 9.69
C LEU A 9 8.31 2.04 8.80
N ALA A 10 9.36 2.64 8.23
CA ALA A 10 10.34 1.93 7.41
C ALA A 10 11.09 0.87 8.23
N LEU A 11 11.52 1.20 9.45
CA LEU A 11 12.15 0.26 10.37
C LEU A 11 11.20 -0.89 10.75
N LEU A 12 9.90 -0.61 10.94
CA LEU A 12 8.89 -1.64 11.17
C LEU A 12 8.70 -2.57 9.96
N VAL A 13 8.78 -2.04 8.72
CA VAL A 13 8.77 -2.87 7.50
C VAL A 13 9.99 -3.78 7.45
N VAL A 14 11.19 -3.24 7.74
CA VAL A 14 12.43 -4.02 7.77
C VAL A 14 12.38 -5.10 8.86
N ALA A 15 11.92 -4.75 10.06
CA ALA A 15 11.74 -5.70 11.16
C ALA A 15 10.72 -6.78 10.82
N GLY A 16 9.68 -6.48 10.03
CA GLY A 16 8.71 -7.47 9.56
C GLY A 16 9.25 -8.45 8.52
N HIS A 17 10.32 -8.11 7.80
CA HIS A 17 10.94 -9.02 6.81
C HIS A 17 12.18 -9.74 7.34
N LEU A 18 12.93 -9.13 8.27
CA LEU A 18 14.17 -9.68 8.81
C LEU A 18 14.05 -10.23 10.23
N GLY A 19 13.02 -9.82 10.96
CA GLY A 19 12.80 -10.18 12.36
C GLY A 19 11.76 -11.29 12.53
N PRO A 20 11.61 -11.82 13.76
CA PRO A 20 10.67 -12.91 14.07
C PRO A 20 9.20 -12.47 14.04
N VAL A 21 8.92 -11.18 13.84
CA VAL A 21 7.56 -10.62 13.90
C VAL A 21 7.06 -10.26 12.51
N GLU A 22 6.83 -11.29 11.69
CA GLU A 22 6.40 -11.21 10.29
C GLU A 22 5.15 -10.34 10.08
N ARG A 23 4.32 -10.19 11.12
CA ARG A 23 3.01 -9.54 11.05
C ARG A 23 3.08 -8.02 11.10
N ILE A 24 4.20 -7.42 11.51
CA ILE A 24 4.29 -5.96 11.68
C ILE A 24 4.39 -5.20 10.33
N GLY A 25 5.01 -5.82 9.33
CA GLY A 25 5.26 -5.20 8.02
C GLY A 25 3.99 -4.67 7.34
N PRO A 26 2.93 -5.50 7.17
CA PRO A 26 1.67 -5.06 6.59
C PRO A 26 1.05 -3.82 7.24
N TYR A 27 1.10 -3.73 8.57
CA TYR A 27 0.56 -2.58 9.29
C TYR A 27 1.36 -1.30 9.04
N ALA A 28 2.69 -1.43 8.94
CA ALA A 28 3.54 -0.30 8.61
C ALA A 28 3.26 0.23 7.19
N VAL A 29 2.97 -0.65 6.23
CA VAL A 29 2.55 -0.27 4.86
C VAL A 29 1.23 0.50 4.87
N PHE A 30 0.22 0.04 5.62
CA PHE A 30 -1.02 0.82 5.79
C PHE A 30 -0.78 2.17 6.49
N GLY A 31 0.17 2.24 7.42
CA GLY A 31 0.61 3.50 8.00
C GLY A 31 1.18 4.46 6.97
N PHE A 32 2.00 3.97 6.03
CA PHE A 32 2.47 4.77 4.89
C PHE A 32 1.31 5.25 4.03
N TYR A 33 0.35 4.39 3.69
CA TYR A 33 -0.83 4.77 2.89
C TYR A 33 -1.67 5.85 3.57
N ALA A 34 -1.93 5.73 4.88
CA ALA A 34 -2.66 6.75 5.63
C ALA A 34 -1.92 8.09 5.68
N LEU A 35 -0.61 8.04 5.92
CA LEU A 35 0.24 9.23 5.89
C LEU A 35 0.26 9.88 4.50
N SER A 36 0.28 9.06 3.45
CA SER A 36 0.26 9.50 2.06
C SER A 36 -1.08 10.14 1.68
N GLY A 37 -2.22 9.54 2.07
CA GLY A 37 -3.54 10.13 1.88
C GLY A 37 -3.68 11.51 2.52
N TYR A 38 -3.17 11.67 3.75
CA TYR A 38 -3.15 12.96 4.45
C TYR A 38 -2.28 14.00 3.72
N LEU A 39 -1.03 13.63 3.41
CA LEU A 39 -0.06 14.59 2.89
C LEU A 39 -0.34 14.99 1.45
N MET A 40 -0.77 14.07 0.59
CA MET A 40 -1.09 14.43 -0.80
C MET A 40 -2.30 15.34 -0.86
N THR A 41 -3.33 15.07 -0.04
CA THR A 41 -4.50 15.95 0.10
C THR A 41 -4.08 17.34 0.60
N ALA A 42 -3.25 17.40 1.64
CA ALA A 42 -2.75 18.68 2.16
C ALA A 42 -1.96 19.48 1.12
N ILE A 43 -1.01 18.84 0.44
CA ILE A 43 -0.13 19.53 -0.53
C ILE A 43 -0.92 20.01 -1.76
N LEU A 44 -1.89 19.23 -2.25
CA LEU A 44 -2.78 19.66 -3.34
C LEU A 44 -3.67 20.83 -2.92
N ARG A 45 -4.25 20.80 -1.72
CA ARG A 45 -5.14 21.88 -1.24
C ARG A 45 -4.40 23.15 -0.85
N GLU A 46 -3.24 23.03 -0.23
CA GLU A 46 -2.53 24.17 0.37
C GLU A 46 -1.45 24.77 -0.53
N ARG A 47 -0.92 24.02 -1.51
CA ARG A 47 0.20 24.50 -2.35
C ARG A 47 -0.05 24.46 -3.85
N TYR A 48 -0.51 23.33 -4.41
CA TYR A 48 -0.62 23.21 -5.86
C TYR A 48 -1.95 23.73 -6.43
N GLY A 49 -3.06 23.49 -5.74
CA GLY A 49 -4.41 23.71 -6.22
C GLY A 49 -4.90 22.62 -7.20
N TYR A 50 -6.22 22.57 -7.39
CA TYR A 50 -6.91 21.64 -8.31
C TYR A 50 -7.15 22.26 -9.70
N ASN A 51 -6.20 23.03 -10.21
CA ASN A 51 -6.19 23.48 -11.60
C ASN A 51 -5.20 22.62 -12.41
N ALA A 52 -5.32 22.61 -13.75
CA ALA A 52 -4.52 21.75 -14.61
C ALA A 52 -3.00 21.92 -14.39
N ALA A 53 -2.54 23.17 -14.24
CA ALA A 53 -1.12 23.47 -13.98
C ALA A 53 -0.66 22.96 -12.59
N GLY A 54 -1.50 23.08 -11.57
CA GLY A 54 -1.26 22.59 -10.22
C GLY A 54 -1.18 21.06 -10.18
N ILE A 55 -2.12 20.38 -10.81
CA ILE A 55 -2.14 18.91 -10.93
C ILE A 55 -0.92 18.42 -11.70
N GLY A 56 -0.55 19.08 -12.80
CA GLY A 56 0.66 18.75 -13.56
C GLY A 56 1.94 18.85 -12.71
N ARG A 57 2.11 19.96 -11.97
CA ARG A 57 3.25 20.12 -11.04
C ARG A 57 3.22 19.09 -9.91
N TYR A 58 2.05 18.78 -9.36
CA TYR A 58 1.89 17.73 -8.35
C TYR A 58 2.35 16.38 -8.92
N ALA A 59 1.83 15.96 -10.07
CA ALA A 59 2.14 14.69 -10.71
C ALA A 59 3.64 14.57 -11.02
N ALA A 60 4.24 15.60 -11.62
CA ALA A 60 5.68 15.63 -11.89
C ALA A 60 6.51 15.45 -10.60
N ASN A 61 6.13 16.14 -9.52
CA ASN A 61 6.79 16.00 -8.22
C ASN A 61 6.55 14.64 -7.55
N ARG A 62 5.53 13.86 -7.95
CA ARG A 62 5.35 12.48 -7.47
C ARG A 62 6.18 11.49 -8.28
N VAL A 63 6.20 11.67 -9.60
CA VAL A 63 7.05 10.88 -10.50
C VAL A 63 8.52 11.03 -10.13
N LEU A 64 9.01 12.27 -10.01
CA LEU A 64 10.40 12.56 -9.62
C LEU A 64 10.76 12.10 -8.20
N ARG A 65 9.76 11.87 -7.35
CA ARG A 65 9.98 11.35 -6.00
C ARG A 65 10.11 9.83 -5.98
N ILE A 66 9.33 9.12 -6.80
CA ILE A 66 9.23 7.65 -6.76
C ILE A 66 10.21 7.02 -7.75
N PHE A 67 10.20 7.45 -9.02
CA PHE A 67 10.91 6.73 -10.09
C PHE A 67 12.42 6.73 -9.94
N PRO A 68 13.11 7.85 -9.61
CA PRO A 68 14.56 7.84 -9.52
C PRO A 68 15.09 6.87 -8.47
N ILE A 69 14.51 6.88 -7.26
CA ILE A 69 14.91 5.97 -6.20
C ILE A 69 14.50 4.52 -6.49
N TYR A 70 13.34 4.34 -7.13
CA TYR A 70 12.88 3.01 -7.55
C TYR A 70 13.82 2.40 -8.59
N TRP A 71 14.25 3.15 -9.60
CA TRP A 71 15.18 2.66 -10.61
C TRP A 71 16.54 2.31 -10.03
N VAL A 72 17.03 3.07 -9.04
CA VAL A 72 18.24 2.69 -8.29
C VAL A 72 18.03 1.36 -7.56
N ALA A 73 16.92 1.20 -6.83
CA ALA A 73 16.61 -0.05 -6.13
C ALA A 73 16.44 -1.23 -7.11
N LEU A 74 15.83 -1.00 -8.27
CA LEU A 74 15.66 -1.97 -9.33
C LEU A 74 17.01 -2.40 -9.90
N ALA A 75 17.90 -1.45 -10.24
CA ALA A 75 19.23 -1.74 -10.74
C ALA A 75 20.06 -2.54 -9.73
N LEU A 76 20.04 -2.13 -8.46
CA LEU A 76 20.70 -2.87 -7.37
C LEU A 76 20.14 -4.29 -7.24
N SER A 77 18.82 -4.44 -7.32
CA SER A 77 18.20 -5.77 -7.25
C SER A 77 18.61 -6.66 -8.42
N VAL A 78 18.65 -6.13 -9.65
CA VAL A 78 19.11 -6.89 -10.83
C VAL A 78 20.57 -7.31 -10.68
N VAL A 79 21.44 -6.43 -10.17
CA VAL A 79 22.85 -6.77 -9.89
C VAL A 79 22.95 -7.88 -8.84
N LEU A 80 22.17 -7.80 -7.75
CA LEU A 80 22.15 -8.83 -6.72
C LEU A 80 21.63 -10.18 -7.26
N LEU A 81 20.56 -10.16 -8.06
CA LEU A 81 20.03 -11.35 -8.71
C LEU A 81 21.07 -11.99 -9.63
N TRP A 82 21.84 -11.17 -10.36
CA TRP A 82 22.93 -11.65 -11.22
C TRP A 82 24.08 -12.28 -10.42
N LEU A 83 24.46 -11.68 -9.29
CA LEU A 83 25.53 -12.19 -8.41
C LEU A 83 25.16 -13.48 -7.67
N VAL A 84 23.93 -13.56 -7.15
CA VAL A 84 23.47 -14.69 -6.33
C VAL A 84 22.94 -15.84 -7.19
N GLY A 85 22.50 -15.55 -8.42
CA GLY A 85 21.89 -16.50 -9.32
C GLY A 85 20.40 -16.70 -9.09
N GLU A 86 19.70 -17.08 -10.16
CA GLU A 86 18.22 -17.16 -10.17
C GLU A 86 17.67 -18.24 -9.24
N SER A 87 18.36 -19.38 -9.08
CA SER A 87 17.93 -20.48 -8.21
C SER A 87 17.89 -20.06 -6.74
N ALA A 88 18.96 -19.44 -6.24
CA ALA A 88 19.04 -18.94 -4.87
C ALA A 88 18.08 -17.77 -4.63
N ALA A 89 17.90 -16.88 -5.62
CA ALA A 89 16.91 -15.80 -5.51
C ALA A 89 15.47 -16.31 -5.43
N ARG A 90 15.08 -17.32 -6.24
CA ARG A 90 13.75 -17.93 -6.19
C ARG A 90 13.53 -18.74 -4.91
N ALA A 91 14.58 -19.34 -4.35
CA ALA A 91 14.52 -20.00 -3.05
C ALA A 91 14.24 -19.00 -1.91
N TYR A 92 14.74 -17.77 -2.03
CA TYR A 92 14.41 -16.68 -1.10
C TYR A 92 12.99 -16.14 -1.34
N HIS A 93 12.62 -15.83 -2.58
CA HIS A 93 11.27 -15.41 -2.93
C HIS A 93 10.92 -15.84 -4.36
N GLU A 94 9.85 -16.62 -4.51
CA GLU A 94 9.44 -17.28 -5.76
C GLU A 94 9.25 -16.34 -6.97
N SER A 95 8.89 -15.08 -6.70
CA SER A 95 8.63 -14.06 -7.73
C SER A 95 9.91 -13.39 -8.24
N MET A 96 11.06 -13.61 -7.61
CA MET A 96 12.33 -13.06 -8.08
C MET A 96 12.85 -13.85 -9.28
N GLY A 97 13.34 -13.14 -10.31
CA GLY A 97 13.93 -13.78 -11.47
C GLY A 97 14.62 -12.78 -12.40
N LEU A 98 15.59 -13.27 -13.17
CA LEU A 98 16.38 -12.46 -14.12
C LEU A 98 15.76 -12.43 -15.51
N ARG A 99 15.19 -13.56 -15.95
CA ARG A 99 14.59 -13.70 -17.27
C ARG A 99 13.09 -13.42 -17.18
N LEU A 100 12.67 -12.35 -17.83
CA LEU A 100 11.27 -11.92 -17.88
C LEU A 100 10.79 -11.86 -19.33
N PRO A 101 9.53 -12.20 -19.62
CA PRO A 101 8.93 -11.83 -20.89
C PRO A 101 8.90 -10.30 -21.04
N ALA A 102 8.89 -9.81 -22.27
CA ALA A 102 8.97 -8.37 -22.55
C ALA A 102 7.88 -7.55 -21.85
N THR A 103 6.68 -8.12 -21.69
CA THR A 103 5.57 -7.51 -20.94
C THR A 103 5.93 -7.24 -19.49
N GLU A 104 6.53 -8.21 -18.82
CA GLU A 104 6.91 -8.10 -17.40
C GLU A 104 8.11 -7.17 -17.19
N VAL A 105 9.00 -7.06 -18.17
CA VAL A 105 10.06 -6.03 -18.17
C VAL A 105 9.44 -4.64 -18.09
N TRP A 106 8.47 -4.33 -18.96
CA TRP A 106 7.79 -3.03 -18.94
C TRP A 106 6.98 -2.82 -17.66
N ARG A 107 6.31 -3.85 -17.15
CA ARG A 107 5.57 -3.75 -15.87
C ARG A 107 6.49 -3.42 -14.70
N ASN A 108 7.70 -4.00 -14.65
CA ASN A 108 8.71 -3.64 -13.66
C ASN A 108 9.20 -2.20 -13.89
N LEU A 109 9.64 -1.84 -15.09
CA LEU A 109 10.19 -0.50 -15.37
C LEU A 109 9.22 0.65 -15.11
N LEU A 110 7.94 0.45 -15.45
CA LEU A 110 6.87 1.43 -15.29
C LEU A 110 6.14 1.34 -13.95
N LEU A 111 6.57 0.43 -13.07
CA LEU A 111 5.96 0.22 -11.76
C LEU A 111 4.45 -0.09 -11.85
N VAL A 112 4.06 -0.97 -12.78
CA VAL A 112 2.70 -1.48 -12.97
C VAL A 112 2.63 -2.92 -12.45
N LEU A 113 2.74 -3.04 -11.14
CA LEU A 113 2.92 -4.30 -10.43
C LEU A 113 1.75 -4.59 -9.49
N SER A 114 1.35 -5.85 -9.45
CA SER A 114 0.42 -6.44 -8.48
C SER A 114 1.06 -7.65 -7.81
N ILE A 115 0.42 -8.20 -6.78
CA ILE A 115 0.89 -9.43 -6.15
C ILE A 115 0.91 -10.64 -7.12
N ASP A 116 -0.02 -10.64 -8.08
CA ASP A 116 -0.15 -11.69 -9.11
C ASP A 116 0.85 -11.52 -10.27
N THR A 117 1.73 -10.52 -10.20
CA THR A 117 2.80 -10.34 -11.18
C THR A 117 3.80 -11.47 -11.01
N GLY A 118 3.94 -12.30 -12.05
CA GLY A 118 4.74 -13.52 -12.02
C GLY A 118 6.19 -13.27 -11.60
N THR A 119 6.97 -12.58 -12.43
CA THR A 119 8.38 -12.27 -12.12
C THR A 119 8.57 -10.78 -11.86
N ARG A 120 9.25 -10.45 -10.75
CA ARG A 120 9.52 -9.11 -10.26
C ARG A 120 10.98 -9.00 -9.85
N TRP A 121 11.62 -7.90 -10.25
CA TRP A 121 12.97 -7.61 -9.75
C TRP A 121 12.96 -7.10 -8.32
N VAL A 122 11.92 -6.36 -7.93
CA VAL A 122 11.75 -5.87 -6.55
C VAL A 122 10.37 -6.34 -6.07
N PRO A 123 10.27 -7.50 -5.38
CA PRO A 123 8.98 -8.05 -4.96
C PRO A 123 8.08 -7.09 -4.21
N PRO A 124 8.54 -6.27 -3.24
CA PRO A 124 7.66 -5.36 -2.50
C PRO A 124 7.23 -4.11 -3.29
N ALA A 125 7.70 -3.92 -4.53
CA ALA A 125 7.37 -2.74 -5.34
C ALA A 125 5.88 -2.64 -5.72
N TRP A 126 5.09 -3.71 -5.58
CA TRP A 126 3.63 -3.69 -5.76
C TRP A 126 2.97 -2.61 -4.88
N ALA A 127 3.50 -2.34 -3.68
CA ALA A 127 2.94 -1.35 -2.77
C ALA A 127 3.09 0.08 -3.33
N LEU A 128 4.17 0.34 -4.07
CA LEU A 128 4.38 1.63 -4.73
C LEU A 128 3.42 1.80 -5.92
N SER A 129 3.08 0.73 -6.64
CA SER A 129 2.05 0.76 -7.69
C SER A 129 0.68 1.16 -7.13
N VAL A 130 0.31 0.61 -5.98
CA VAL A 130 -0.91 1.01 -5.24
C VAL A 130 -0.84 2.48 -4.83
N GLU A 131 0.31 2.95 -4.35
CA GLU A 131 0.50 4.35 -3.99
C GLU A 131 0.33 5.30 -5.19
N ILE A 132 0.90 4.97 -6.36
CA ILE A 132 0.73 5.77 -7.59
C ILE A 132 -0.75 5.86 -7.99
N PHE A 133 -1.50 4.75 -7.89
CA PHE A 133 -2.93 4.76 -8.18
C PHE A 133 -3.67 5.80 -7.31
N TYR A 134 -3.44 5.79 -6.00
CA TYR A 134 -4.10 6.76 -5.11
C TYR A 134 -3.57 8.17 -5.28
N TYR A 135 -2.31 8.36 -5.65
CA TYR A 135 -1.78 9.68 -5.99
C TYR A 135 -2.51 10.26 -7.20
N ALA A 136 -2.75 9.45 -8.23
CA ALA A 136 -3.53 9.85 -9.40
C ALA A 136 -4.98 10.15 -9.00
N ALA A 137 -5.64 9.26 -8.26
CA ALA A 137 -7.02 9.45 -7.82
C ALA A 137 -7.21 10.74 -6.99
N ILE A 138 -6.30 11.01 -6.05
CA ILE A 138 -6.27 12.24 -5.26
C ILE A 138 -6.03 13.46 -6.16
N GLY A 139 -5.10 13.38 -7.11
CA GLY A 139 -4.84 14.43 -8.09
C GLY A 139 -6.04 14.75 -8.99
N LEU A 140 -6.83 13.73 -9.36
CA LEU A 140 -8.07 13.87 -10.14
C LEU A 140 -9.23 14.46 -9.33
N GLY A 141 -9.07 14.63 -8.02
CA GLY A 141 -10.06 15.31 -7.18
C GLY A 141 -10.76 14.43 -6.16
N LEU A 142 -10.38 13.15 -6.01
CA LEU A 142 -10.99 12.24 -5.03
C LEU A 142 -10.95 12.82 -3.61
N SER A 143 -9.92 13.59 -3.27
CA SER A 143 -9.79 14.24 -1.95
C SER A 143 -10.09 15.74 -1.91
N ARG A 144 -10.68 16.30 -2.98
CA ARG A 144 -10.87 17.75 -3.15
C ARG A 144 -11.83 18.34 -2.11
N HIS A 145 -12.94 17.66 -1.85
CA HIS A 145 -14.03 18.14 -1.01
C HIS A 145 -14.30 17.20 0.17
N ALA A 146 -14.59 17.75 1.35
CA ALA A 146 -14.85 16.96 2.55
C ALA A 146 -16.01 15.95 2.41
N PRO A 147 -17.16 16.28 1.77
CA PRO A 147 -18.24 15.31 1.55
C PRO A 147 -17.80 14.14 0.65
N VAL A 148 -16.99 14.41 -0.38
CA VAL A 148 -16.45 13.37 -1.27
C VAL A 148 -15.50 12.46 -0.50
N CYS A 149 -14.62 13.02 0.33
CA CYS A 149 -13.75 12.25 1.23
C CYS A 149 -14.56 11.42 2.23
N ALA A 150 -15.64 11.97 2.80
CA ALA A 150 -16.50 11.27 3.74
C ALA A 150 -17.23 10.09 3.06
N LEU A 151 -17.75 10.30 1.84
CA LEU A 151 -18.34 9.24 1.03
C LEU A 151 -17.30 8.17 0.67
N TRP A 152 -16.10 8.57 0.24
CA TRP A 152 -15.00 7.64 -0.07
C TRP A 152 -14.57 6.83 1.16
N LEU A 153 -14.48 7.47 2.33
CA LEU A 153 -14.19 6.78 3.59
C LEU A 153 -15.31 5.81 3.95
N GLY A 154 -16.58 6.23 3.88
CA GLY A 154 -17.74 5.38 4.13
C GLY A 154 -17.79 4.16 3.21
N ALA A 155 -17.56 4.36 1.91
CA ALA A 155 -17.48 3.28 0.93
C ALA A 155 -16.30 2.33 1.21
N SER A 156 -15.15 2.86 1.61
CA SER A 156 -13.99 2.04 1.97
C SER A 156 -14.22 1.21 3.24
N ILE A 157 -14.89 1.78 4.25
CA ILE A 157 -15.31 1.05 5.46
C ILE A 157 -16.30 -0.06 5.10
N ALA A 158 -17.32 0.25 4.30
CA ALA A 158 -18.32 -0.72 3.87
C ALA A 158 -17.68 -1.88 3.07
N TYR A 159 -16.76 -1.56 2.17
CA TYR A 159 -16.02 -2.56 1.39
C TYR A 159 -15.14 -3.44 2.28
N THR A 160 -14.38 -2.85 3.21
CA THR A 160 -13.59 -3.63 4.18
C THR A 160 -14.49 -4.51 5.07
N ALA A 161 -15.63 -4.00 5.53
CA ALA A 161 -16.58 -4.78 6.32
C ALA A 161 -17.13 -5.97 5.52
N TYR A 162 -17.53 -5.73 4.27
CA TYR A 162 -17.96 -6.79 3.35
C TYR A 162 -16.91 -7.89 3.21
N LEU A 163 -15.63 -7.54 2.93
CA LEU A 163 -14.56 -8.54 2.81
C LEU A 163 -14.32 -9.34 4.09
N ASN A 164 -14.53 -8.75 5.26
CA ASN A 164 -14.43 -9.48 6.52
C ASN A 164 -15.59 -10.46 6.73
N LEU A 165 -16.80 -10.05 6.36
CA LEU A 165 -18.01 -10.88 6.50
C LEU A 165 -18.02 -12.03 5.49
N ASP A 166 -17.53 -11.78 4.28
CA ASP A 166 -17.37 -12.78 3.22
C ASP A 166 -16.24 -13.79 3.51
N GLY A 167 -15.37 -13.49 4.49
CA GLY A 167 -14.24 -14.35 4.84
C GLY A 167 -13.10 -14.29 3.81
N ALA A 168 -12.97 -13.17 3.09
CA ALA A 168 -11.94 -12.99 2.08
C ALA A 168 -10.53 -13.19 2.66
N SER A 169 -9.64 -13.78 1.86
CA SER A 169 -8.27 -14.09 2.27
C SER A 169 -7.50 -12.82 2.68
N PHE A 170 -6.53 -12.98 3.59
CA PHE A 170 -5.66 -11.88 4.00
C PHE A 170 -4.95 -11.23 2.81
N SER A 171 -4.48 -12.04 1.85
CA SER A 171 -3.83 -11.54 0.63
C SER A 171 -4.72 -10.58 -0.15
N TYR A 172 -6.00 -10.93 -0.33
CA TYR A 172 -6.96 -10.07 -1.03
C TYR A 172 -7.22 -8.76 -0.25
N ARG A 173 -7.28 -8.85 1.08
CA ARG A 173 -7.50 -7.72 2.00
C ARG A 173 -6.27 -6.84 2.23
N TYR A 174 -5.12 -7.18 1.67
CA TYR A 174 -3.86 -6.46 1.89
C TYR A 174 -3.18 -5.99 0.59
N PHE A 175 -3.06 -6.87 -0.41
CA PHE A 175 -2.25 -6.59 -1.61
C PHE A 175 -2.99 -5.82 -2.71
N THR A 176 -4.32 -5.74 -2.63
CA THR A 176 -5.13 -5.17 -3.72
C THR A 176 -5.25 -3.66 -3.60
N VAL A 177 -5.48 -2.99 -4.73
CA VAL A 177 -5.73 -1.54 -4.74
C VAL A 177 -6.94 -1.19 -3.85
N PRO A 178 -8.10 -1.87 -3.95
CA PRO A 178 -9.26 -1.58 -3.09
C PRO A 178 -8.98 -1.76 -1.59
N ALA A 179 -8.14 -2.72 -1.21
CA ALA A 179 -7.75 -2.91 0.20
C ALA A 179 -7.02 -1.69 0.80
N ALA A 180 -6.21 -1.02 -0.01
CA ALA A 180 -5.51 0.21 0.40
C ALA A 180 -6.42 1.45 0.41
N SER A 181 -7.66 1.36 -0.08
CA SER A 181 -8.61 2.48 -0.11
C SER A 181 -8.86 3.07 1.27
N LEU A 182 -9.10 2.20 2.26
CA LEU A 182 -9.41 2.61 3.62
C LEU A 182 -8.31 3.49 4.24
N PRO A 183 -7.03 3.09 4.30
CA PRO A 183 -5.99 3.94 4.87
C PRO A 183 -5.83 5.26 4.10
N PHE A 184 -5.85 5.25 2.77
CA PHE A 184 -5.78 6.50 2.00
C PHE A 184 -6.95 7.45 2.28
N ALA A 185 -8.18 6.93 2.33
CA ALA A 185 -9.39 7.70 2.62
C ALA A 185 -9.37 8.28 4.04
N MET A 186 -8.94 7.50 5.03
CA MET A 186 -8.77 7.97 6.41
C MET A 186 -7.78 9.13 6.49
N GLY A 187 -6.62 9.00 5.84
CA GLY A 187 -5.62 10.06 5.79
C GLY A 187 -6.17 11.35 5.16
N ALA A 188 -6.84 11.22 4.02
CA ALA A 188 -7.47 12.36 3.34
C ALA A 188 -8.55 13.03 4.20
N MET A 189 -9.41 12.24 4.87
CA MET A 189 -10.45 12.76 5.76
C MET A 189 -9.85 13.47 6.98
N LEU A 190 -8.79 12.92 7.57
CA LEU A 190 -8.08 13.54 8.70
C LEU A 190 -7.55 14.94 8.34
N HIS A 191 -7.13 15.17 7.09
CA HIS A 191 -6.75 16.51 6.64
C HIS A 191 -7.95 17.48 6.65
N HIS A 192 -9.13 17.06 6.16
CA HIS A 192 -10.33 17.89 6.18
C HIS A 192 -10.84 18.18 7.60
N LEU A 193 -10.75 17.19 8.50
CA LEU A 193 -11.08 17.37 9.92
C LEU A 193 -10.16 18.36 10.63
N ARG A 194 -8.86 18.40 10.27
CA ARG A 194 -7.93 19.40 10.79
C ARG A 194 -8.29 20.84 10.36
N GLY A 195 -8.91 21.00 9.20
CA GLY A 195 -9.40 22.29 8.70
C GLY A 195 -10.66 22.79 9.41
N TRP A 196 -11.41 21.91 10.08
CA TRP A 196 -12.61 22.27 10.83
C TRP A 196 -12.22 22.89 12.18
N ARG A 197 -12.40 24.21 12.28
CA ARG A 197 -11.88 25.14 13.31
C ARG A 197 -12.27 24.90 14.80
N ALA A 198 -12.66 23.70 15.24
CA ALA A 198 -13.19 23.49 16.59
C ALA A 198 -12.58 22.33 17.39
N TYR A 199 -11.46 21.72 16.98
CA TYR A 199 -10.86 20.62 17.74
C TYR A 199 -9.46 20.97 18.28
N PRO A 200 -9.19 20.76 19.59
CA PRO A 200 -7.91 21.13 20.18
C PRO A 200 -6.76 20.39 19.48
N ARG A 201 -5.77 21.15 19.00
CA ARG A 201 -4.59 20.71 18.23
C ARG A 201 -3.86 19.48 18.82
N ARG A 202 -4.01 19.23 20.13
CA ARG A 202 -3.43 18.08 20.84
C ARG A 202 -4.05 16.71 20.49
N LEU A 203 -5.29 16.64 19.99
CA LEU A 203 -5.92 15.34 19.68
C LEU A 203 -5.42 14.72 18.36
N VAL A 204 -5.05 15.58 17.41
CA VAL A 204 -4.51 15.19 16.08
C VAL A 204 -3.05 14.74 16.19
N GLU A 205 -2.33 15.07 17.27
CA GLU A 205 -0.88 14.92 17.37
C GLU A 205 -0.36 13.53 17.79
N SER A 206 -1.20 12.55 18.13
CA SER A 206 -0.72 11.16 18.26
C SER A 206 -1.86 10.16 18.45
N ARG A 207 -2.75 10.41 19.42
CA ARG A 207 -3.74 9.40 19.84
C ARG A 207 -4.83 9.13 18.80
N ALA A 208 -5.33 10.14 18.09
CA ALA A 208 -6.35 9.93 17.06
C ALA A 208 -5.79 9.25 15.80
N LEU A 209 -4.59 9.64 15.36
CA LEU A 209 -3.89 8.94 14.27
C LEU A 209 -3.57 7.50 14.66
N LEU A 210 -3.12 7.27 15.89
CA LEU A 210 -2.88 5.91 16.43
C LEU A 210 -4.18 5.11 16.57
N LEU A 211 -5.30 5.73 16.99
CA LEU A 211 -6.62 5.08 17.04
C LEU A 211 -7.19 4.78 15.66
N LEU A 212 -6.97 5.66 14.67
CA LEU A 212 -7.37 5.42 13.28
C LEU A 212 -6.50 4.34 12.62
N LEU A 213 -5.20 4.35 12.89
CA LEU A 213 -4.28 3.26 12.52
C LEU A 213 -4.68 1.97 13.23
N ALA A 214 -5.11 2.02 14.50
CA ALA A 214 -5.62 0.89 15.27
C ALA A 214 -6.99 0.36 14.75
N LEU A 215 -7.85 1.25 14.25
CA LEU A 215 -9.13 0.88 13.63
C LEU A 215 -8.91 0.22 12.26
N ALA A 216 -8.01 0.76 11.44
CA ALA A 216 -7.58 0.07 10.22
C ALA A 216 -6.83 -1.25 10.52
N PHE A 217 -6.10 -1.31 11.64
CA PHE A 217 -5.44 -2.51 12.16
C PHE A 217 -6.46 -3.61 12.51
N VAL A 218 -7.57 -3.30 13.18
CA VAL A 218 -8.63 -4.28 13.47
C VAL A 218 -9.42 -4.64 12.21
N ALA A 219 -9.74 -3.67 11.36
CA ALA A 219 -10.59 -3.88 10.20
C ALA A 219 -9.90 -4.66 9.06
N ASN A 220 -8.60 -4.44 8.80
CA ASN A 220 -7.88 -5.17 7.74
C ASN A 220 -6.97 -6.29 8.26
N GLY A 221 -6.62 -6.30 9.55
CA GLY A 221 -5.66 -7.25 10.13
C GLY A 221 -6.27 -8.40 10.93
N GLY A 222 -7.59 -8.52 11.00
CA GLY A 222 -8.25 -9.60 11.73
C GLY A 222 -7.73 -10.96 11.26
N PRO A 223 -7.32 -11.86 12.17
CA PRO A 223 -6.76 -13.15 11.81
C PRO A 223 -7.75 -13.92 10.92
N PRO A 224 -7.28 -14.79 10.02
CA PRO A 224 -8.18 -15.79 9.45
C PRO A 224 -8.87 -16.47 10.63
N ARG A 225 -10.21 -16.45 10.66
CA ARG A 225 -10.92 -17.43 11.47
C ARG A 225 -10.30 -18.76 11.08
N SER A 226 -9.80 -19.51 12.05
CA SER A 226 -9.41 -20.90 11.82
C SER A 226 -10.61 -21.56 11.15
N SER A 227 -10.59 -21.68 9.84
CA SER A 227 -11.49 -22.56 9.13
C SER A 227 -11.13 -23.92 9.69
N GLY A 228 -12.04 -24.44 10.50
CA GLY A 228 -11.98 -25.82 10.95
C GLY A 228 -11.65 -26.67 9.75
N ALA A 229 -10.77 -27.65 9.97
CA ALA A 229 -10.48 -28.69 9.03
C ALA A 229 -11.77 -29.11 8.30
N HIS A 230 -11.81 -28.91 6.99
CA HIS A 230 -12.74 -29.59 6.12
C HIS A 230 -11.97 -30.82 5.59
N PRO A 231 -12.23 -32.04 6.09
CA PRO A 231 -11.57 -33.23 5.59
C PRO A 231 -12.38 -33.76 4.40
N LEU A 232 -11.93 -33.51 3.18
CA LEU A 232 -12.42 -34.18 1.96
C LEU A 232 -11.28 -34.16 0.93
N ARG A 233 -10.76 -35.24 0.35
CA ARG A 233 -11.01 -36.69 0.38
C ARG A 233 -9.73 -37.36 -0.10
N ALA A 234 -9.38 -38.50 0.50
CA ALA A 234 -8.47 -39.48 -0.08
C ALA A 234 -9.16 -40.23 -1.25
N GLY A 235 -8.34 -40.68 -2.21
CA GLY A 235 -8.73 -41.57 -3.33
C GLY A 235 -9.08 -40.80 -4.61
N SER A 236 -8.51 -41.07 -5.78
CA SER A 236 -7.94 -42.32 -6.27
C SER A 236 -7.00 -42.05 -7.45
N SER A 237 -5.97 -42.89 -7.55
CA SER A 237 -5.24 -43.26 -8.76
C SER A 237 -6.07 -43.24 -10.04
N ILE A 238 -5.46 -42.82 -11.16
CA ILE A 238 -5.34 -43.66 -12.37
C ILE A 238 -4.15 -43.12 -13.19
N SER A 239 -3.27 -44.06 -13.49
CA SER A 239 -2.18 -44.07 -14.45
C SER A 239 -2.69 -44.04 -15.90
N ALA A 240 -2.05 -43.23 -16.76
CA ALA A 240 -1.60 -43.55 -18.13
C ALA A 240 -1.02 -42.27 -18.76
#